data_AF-A0A956F8L6-F1
#
_entry.id   AF-A0A956F8L6-F1
#
_cell.length_a   1.000
_cell.length_b   1.000
_cell.length_c   1.000
_cell.angle_alpha   90.00
_cell.angle_beta   90.00
_cell.angle_gamma   90.00
#
_symmetry.space_group_name_H-M   'P 1'
#
loop_
_entity.id
_entity.type
_entity.pdbx_description
1 polymer ?
#
loop_
_entity_poly.entity_id
_entity_poly.type
_entity_poly.pdbx_seq_one_letter_code
_entity_poly.pdbx_strand_id
1 'polypeptide(L)'
;MLRRKIQGTPAWLVLGALLGVAACSANEPCLVGADCASGACRADGTCAPVATTDLGTDSEGEDGSSSGDGRESDTTASLDDGTGDGTGGELCLPPNADGLIEREEMPLQAGLSATFRVAQGVPFDSAGTMVDGARQWDFDVMLTGDHQSIAETQALTGRWFEPLFPGATYASRLTDGDDLLGVFEATDTALLLRGVVSPTDGLDRTELAYDPPVTILAFPLWEGQSWTTDATVSGLAQGIAVFYTESYDGEVDASGVAITPYGELPVLRANVLLTRTVGVLITTVRTQSFVAECFGTVASLRSEEGVDEAEFGQAAELRRLAP
;
A
#
# COMPACT_ATOMS: atom_id res chain seq x y z
N MET A 1 0.34 -45.07 -53.60
CA MET A 1 1.13 -46.31 -53.72
C MET A 1 2.60 -45.94 -53.75
N LEU A 2 3.39 -46.32 -52.74
CA LEU A 2 4.87 -46.52 -52.72
C LEU A 2 5.25 -46.67 -51.23
N ARG A 3 5.30 -47.87 -50.65
CA ARG A 3 6.47 -48.76 -50.48
C ARG A 3 7.77 -48.11 -49.97
N ARG A 4 8.12 -48.47 -48.72
CA ARG A 4 9.42 -48.93 -48.17
C ARG A 4 10.65 -48.00 -48.38
N LYS A 5 11.47 -47.72 -47.36
CA LYS A 5 12.47 -48.66 -46.80
C LYS A 5 13.21 -48.05 -45.61
N ILE A 6 13.63 -48.94 -44.72
CA ILE A 6 14.51 -48.78 -43.55
C ILE A 6 15.98 -48.79 -43.99
N GLN A 7 16.83 -47.99 -43.36
CA GLN A 7 18.29 -48.10 -43.16
C GLN A 7 18.70 -46.89 -42.28
N GLY A 8 19.49 -46.93 -41.19
CA GLY A 8 20.41 -47.93 -40.66
C GLY A 8 21.80 -47.31 -40.47
N THR A 9 22.10 -46.79 -39.25
CA THR A 9 23.44 -46.49 -38.64
C THR A 9 24.35 -45.39 -39.27
N PRO A 10 25.36 -44.82 -38.56
CA PRO A 10 25.89 -45.13 -37.22
C PRO A 10 26.09 -43.93 -36.26
N ALA A 11 26.35 -44.30 -35.01
CA ALA A 11 26.80 -43.50 -33.88
C ALA A 11 28.01 -42.60 -34.19
N TRP A 12 27.94 -41.36 -33.71
CA TRP A 12 29.08 -40.52 -33.41
C TRP A 12 29.07 -40.21 -31.91
N LEU A 13 30.10 -40.70 -31.24
CA LEU A 13 30.54 -40.27 -29.91
C LEU A 13 31.11 -38.85 -30.07
N VAL A 14 30.47 -37.86 -29.45
CA VAL A 14 31.13 -36.58 -29.13
C VAL A 14 30.91 -36.32 -27.66
N LEU A 15 32.01 -36.47 -26.93
CA LEU A 15 32.24 -35.98 -25.59
C LEU A 15 32.20 -34.44 -25.66
N GLY A 16 31.18 -33.82 -25.05
CA GLY A 16 30.98 -32.37 -25.03
C GLY A 16 30.75 -31.92 -23.59
N ALA A 17 31.69 -31.12 -23.08
CA ALA A 17 31.80 -30.68 -21.71
C ALA A 17 30.55 -29.93 -21.19
N LEU A 18 30.19 -30.24 -19.95
CA LEU A 18 29.35 -29.39 -19.09
C LEU A 18 30.02 -28.02 -18.92
N LEU A 19 29.52 -27.02 -19.62
CA LEU A 19 29.69 -25.61 -19.29
C LEU A 19 28.43 -25.21 -18.52
N GLY A 20 28.59 -25.03 -17.20
CA GLY A 20 27.56 -24.49 -16.34
C GLY A 20 27.17 -23.11 -16.83
N VAL A 21 25.90 -22.92 -17.12
CA VAL A 21 25.30 -21.59 -17.17
C VAL A 21 25.26 -21.13 -15.72
N ALA A 22 26.21 -20.28 -15.34
CA ALA A 22 26.07 -19.47 -14.16
C ALA A 22 24.83 -18.60 -14.38
N ALA A 23 23.71 -18.96 -13.74
CA ALA A 23 22.61 -18.05 -13.58
C ALA A 23 23.14 -16.87 -12.77
N CYS A 24 23.32 -15.72 -13.42
CA CYS A 24 23.50 -14.46 -12.71
C CYS A 24 22.19 -14.20 -11.98
N SER A 25 22.08 -14.64 -10.72
CA SER A 25 21.16 -14.03 -9.77
C SER A 25 21.67 -12.62 -9.55
N ALA A 26 21.08 -11.66 -10.26
CA ALA A 26 21.33 -10.26 -10.04
C ALA A 26 20.75 -9.88 -8.67
N ASN A 27 21.55 -10.05 -7.62
CA ASN A 27 21.37 -9.32 -6.38
C ASN A 27 21.83 -7.89 -6.64
N GLU A 28 21.04 -7.11 -7.40
CA GLU A 28 21.28 -5.68 -7.46
C GLU A 28 20.95 -5.08 -6.08
N PRO A 29 21.88 -4.31 -5.49
CA PRO A 29 21.60 -3.62 -4.25
C PRO A 29 20.52 -2.57 -4.49
N CYS A 30 19.52 -2.52 -3.62
CA CYS A 30 18.44 -1.53 -3.64
C CYS A 30 18.51 -0.65 -2.40
N LEU A 31 18.05 0.59 -2.53
CA LEU A 31 17.85 1.51 -1.43
C LEU A 31 16.35 1.72 -1.16
N VAL A 32 15.53 1.65 -2.21
CA VAL A 32 14.07 1.79 -2.12
C VAL A 32 13.36 0.75 -2.98
N GLY A 33 12.08 0.50 -2.69
CA GLY A 33 11.28 -0.47 -3.45
C GLY A 33 11.18 -0.19 -4.95
N ALA A 34 11.26 1.09 -5.35
CA ALA A 34 11.26 1.50 -6.76
C ALA A 34 12.51 1.04 -7.53
N ASP A 35 13.61 0.71 -6.84
CA ASP A 35 14.81 0.14 -7.46
C ASP A 35 14.61 -1.33 -7.87
N CYS A 36 13.52 -1.94 -7.39
CA CYS A 36 13.25 -3.35 -7.58
C CYS A 36 12.09 -3.56 -8.55
N ALA A 37 12.25 -4.49 -9.49
CA ALA A 37 11.16 -4.91 -10.37
C ALA A 37 9.95 -5.50 -9.62
N SER A 38 10.14 -5.96 -8.38
CA SER A 38 9.08 -6.40 -7.48
C SER A 38 8.39 -5.24 -6.73
N GLY A 39 8.92 -4.02 -6.81
CA GLY A 39 8.45 -2.88 -6.01
C GLY A 39 8.88 -2.92 -4.54
N ALA A 40 9.66 -3.92 -4.11
CA ALA A 40 10.05 -4.09 -2.71
C ALA A 40 11.55 -4.32 -2.55
N CYS A 41 12.17 -3.48 -1.71
CA CYS A 41 13.55 -3.62 -1.25
C CYS A 41 13.55 -4.18 0.17
N ARG A 42 14.35 -5.22 0.42
CA ARG A 42 14.48 -5.85 1.74
C ARG A 42 15.43 -5.05 2.64
N ALA A 43 15.32 -5.29 3.94
CA ALA A 43 16.19 -4.70 4.96
C ALA A 43 17.69 -5.02 4.78
N ASP A 44 18.03 -6.09 4.05
CA ASP A 44 19.42 -6.43 3.71
C ASP A 44 19.94 -5.72 2.44
N GLY A 45 19.15 -4.79 1.89
CA GLY A 45 19.49 -4.03 0.69
C GLY A 45 19.35 -4.84 -0.59
N THR A 46 18.59 -5.94 -0.59
CA THR A 46 18.35 -6.77 -1.78
C THR A 46 16.91 -6.70 -2.28
N CYS A 47 16.71 -6.74 -3.60
CA CYS A 47 15.37 -6.76 -4.16
C CYS A 47 14.61 -8.04 -3.85
N ALA A 48 13.33 -7.92 -3.53
CA ALA A 48 12.44 -9.06 -3.46
C ALA A 48 12.31 -9.71 -4.86
N PRO A 49 12.26 -11.05 -4.99
CA PRO A 49 12.08 -11.71 -6.26
C PRO A 49 10.72 -11.35 -6.84
N VAL A 50 10.68 -11.06 -8.14
CA VAL A 50 9.41 -10.91 -8.86
C VAL A 50 8.75 -12.29 -8.89
N ALA A 51 7.54 -12.41 -8.36
CA ALA A 51 6.77 -13.64 -8.48
C ALA A 51 6.42 -13.84 -9.97
N THR A 52 7.22 -14.64 -10.66
CA THR A 52 6.86 -15.13 -11.99
C THR A 52 5.87 -16.25 -11.78
N THR A 53 4.59 -15.94 -11.97
CA THR A 53 3.56 -16.97 -12.14
C THR A 53 3.88 -17.67 -13.45
N ASP A 54 4.57 -18.81 -13.35
CA ASP A 54 4.87 -19.71 -14.46
C ASP A 54 3.57 -20.33 -14.96
N LEU A 55 2.89 -19.60 -15.84
CA LEU A 55 1.83 -20.12 -16.69
C LEU A 55 2.45 -20.43 -18.04
N GLY A 56 3.04 -21.62 -18.13
CA GLY A 56 3.57 -22.15 -19.37
C GLY A 56 2.53 -22.11 -20.49
N THR A 57 2.93 -21.58 -21.65
CA THR A 57 2.41 -21.98 -22.95
C THR A 57 3.45 -21.63 -24.00
N ASP A 58 3.96 -22.66 -24.65
CA ASP A 58 4.92 -22.61 -25.74
C ASP A 58 4.24 -22.03 -26.99
N SER A 59 4.82 -21.00 -27.60
CA SER A 59 4.52 -20.63 -28.99
C SER A 59 5.70 -19.89 -29.60
N GLU A 60 6.34 -20.59 -30.54
CA GLU A 60 7.37 -20.10 -31.45
C GLU A 60 6.82 -18.98 -32.35
N GLY A 61 7.63 -17.94 -32.58
CA GLY A 61 7.34 -16.84 -33.50
C GLY A 61 8.62 -16.09 -33.87
N GLU A 62 8.83 -15.93 -35.17
CA GLU A 62 10.11 -15.77 -35.87
C GLU A 62 10.78 -14.37 -35.82
N ASP A 63 12.05 -14.41 -36.23
CA ASP A 63 13.04 -13.35 -36.41
C ASP A 63 12.60 -12.12 -37.23
N GLY A 64 13.18 -10.97 -36.88
CA GLY A 64 13.14 -9.74 -37.66
C GLY A 64 14.31 -8.80 -37.37
N SER A 65 15.51 -9.17 -37.81
CA SER A 65 16.71 -8.33 -37.78
C SER A 65 16.63 -7.14 -38.76
N SER A 66 17.03 -5.95 -38.32
CA SER A 66 17.50 -4.87 -39.18
C SER A 66 18.52 -4.00 -38.46
N SER A 67 19.75 -4.03 -38.97
CA SER A 67 20.91 -3.22 -38.59
C SER A 67 20.74 -1.73 -38.89
N GLY A 68 21.51 -0.88 -38.19
CA GLY A 68 21.64 0.54 -38.52
C GLY A 68 22.57 1.34 -37.60
N ASP A 69 23.88 1.17 -37.81
CA ASP A 69 24.98 2.14 -37.69
C ASP A 69 25.06 3.17 -36.54
N GLY A 70 26.04 2.94 -35.66
CA GLY A 70 27.24 3.78 -35.58
C GLY A 70 27.12 5.18 -35.00
N ARG A 71 27.69 5.37 -33.80
CA ARG A 71 28.65 6.44 -33.47
C ARG A 71 29.24 6.23 -32.08
N GLU A 72 30.55 6.00 -32.04
CA GLU A 72 31.36 6.34 -30.88
C GLU A 72 31.22 7.85 -30.63
N SER A 73 30.86 8.23 -29.41
CA SER A 73 31.12 9.56 -28.89
C SER A 73 31.53 9.40 -27.44
N ASP A 74 32.84 9.41 -27.27
CA ASP A 74 33.55 9.55 -26.02
C ASP A 74 33.19 10.93 -25.43
N THR A 75 32.31 10.96 -24.45
CA THR A 75 32.08 12.13 -23.58
C THR A 75 31.88 11.65 -22.16
N THR A 76 32.96 11.68 -21.41
CA THR A 76 32.95 11.89 -19.96
C THR A 76 32.19 13.18 -19.67
N ALA A 77 30.88 13.07 -19.44
CA ALA A 77 30.07 14.16 -18.90
C ALA A 77 30.21 14.11 -17.38
N SER A 78 31.15 14.92 -16.89
CA SER A 78 31.19 15.39 -15.52
C SER A 78 29.79 15.85 -15.10
N LEU A 79 29.25 15.27 -14.03
CA LEU A 79 28.06 15.80 -13.37
C LEU A 79 28.47 17.14 -12.76
N ASP A 80 27.95 18.18 -13.39
CA ASP A 80 27.97 19.57 -12.97
C ASP A 80 27.23 19.70 -11.64
N ASP A 81 27.88 20.37 -10.69
CA ASP A 81 27.37 20.73 -9.35
C ASP A 81 26.31 21.82 -9.49
N GLY A 82 25.15 21.41 -9.99
CA GLY A 82 23.93 22.20 -9.98
C GLY A 82 23.27 22.10 -8.62
N THR A 83 23.66 22.98 -7.72
CA THR A 83 22.95 23.28 -6.46
C THR A 83 21.48 23.61 -6.77
N GLY A 84 20.62 22.60 -6.67
CA GLY A 84 19.17 22.69 -6.72
C GLY A 84 18.62 22.10 -5.44
N ASP A 85 18.07 22.96 -4.59
CA ASP A 85 17.47 22.66 -3.29
C ASP A 85 16.12 21.95 -3.44
N GLY A 86 16.15 20.74 -4.01
CA GLY A 86 15.03 19.83 -4.13
C GLY A 86 15.29 18.62 -3.25
N THR A 87 14.82 18.67 -2.01
CA THR A 87 14.77 17.55 -1.06
C THR A 87 13.82 16.47 -1.55
N GLY A 88 14.26 15.69 -2.54
CA GLY A 88 13.63 14.44 -2.96
C GLY A 88 14.68 13.35 -2.94
N GLY A 89 14.58 12.40 -2.00
CA GLY A 89 15.36 11.16 -2.07
C GLY A 89 16.03 10.67 -0.78
N GLU A 90 15.77 11.25 0.38
CA GLU A 90 16.06 10.59 1.67
C GLU A 90 14.76 9.97 2.19
N LEU A 91 14.20 9.04 1.41
CA LEU A 91 12.90 8.41 1.68
C LEU A 91 13.09 7.36 2.78
N CYS A 92 13.10 7.89 4.01
CA CYS A 92 13.30 7.22 5.29
C CYS A 92 14.73 6.68 5.49
N LEU A 93 15.50 7.35 6.36
CA LEU A 93 16.65 6.75 7.05
C LEU A 93 16.21 5.40 7.64
N PRO A 94 17.10 4.40 7.82
CA PRO A 94 16.68 3.11 8.36
C PRO A 94 15.87 3.33 9.65
N PRO A 95 14.78 2.56 9.85
CA PRO A 95 13.89 2.77 10.99
C PRO A 95 14.71 2.81 12.27
N ASN A 96 14.53 3.89 13.02
CA ASN A 96 15.28 4.15 14.24
C ASN A 96 14.74 3.32 15.41
N ALA A 97 13.49 2.82 15.29
CA ALA A 97 12.78 1.97 16.23
C ALA A 97 12.75 2.53 17.66
N ASP A 98 12.61 3.85 17.80
CA ASP A 98 12.58 4.54 19.09
C ASP A 98 11.18 4.58 19.74
N GLY A 99 10.17 4.08 19.03
CA GLY A 99 8.77 4.03 19.48
C GLY A 99 7.98 5.31 19.20
N LEU A 100 8.58 6.26 18.50
CA LEU A 100 7.91 7.40 17.88
C LEU A 100 7.95 7.23 16.36
N ILE A 101 6.85 7.57 15.69
CA ILE A 101 6.84 7.66 14.23
C ILE A 101 6.62 9.12 13.86
N GLU A 102 7.70 9.80 13.48
CA GLU A 102 7.65 11.16 12.99
C GLU A 102 6.95 11.24 11.63
N ARG A 103 6.56 12.46 11.23
CA ARG A 103 5.88 12.66 9.96
C ARG A 103 6.81 12.26 8.81
N GLU A 104 8.08 12.61 8.88
CA GLU A 104 9.09 12.35 7.86
C GLU A 104 9.34 10.84 7.65
N GLU A 105 9.03 10.02 8.65
CA GLU A 105 9.20 8.56 8.61
C GLU A 105 8.01 7.84 7.96
N MET A 106 6.93 8.55 7.63
CA MET A 106 5.77 7.97 6.95
C MET A 106 5.67 8.41 5.47
N PRO A 107 5.59 7.47 4.52
CA PRO A 107 5.48 7.80 3.10
C PRO A 107 4.03 8.19 2.73
N LEU A 108 3.69 9.48 2.86
CA LEU A 108 2.36 10.04 2.53
C LEU A 108 2.45 11.05 1.37
N GLN A 109 2.74 10.55 0.17
CA GLN A 109 2.78 11.33 -1.06
C GLN A 109 2.01 10.63 -2.17
N ALA A 110 1.58 11.38 -3.19
CA ALA A 110 0.98 10.79 -4.40
C ALA A 110 2.00 9.96 -5.19
N GLY A 111 1.52 8.98 -5.95
CA GLY A 111 2.29 8.08 -6.80
C GLY A 111 2.86 6.85 -6.07
N LEU A 112 2.49 6.62 -4.81
CA LEU A 112 2.88 5.41 -4.09
C LEU A 112 1.84 4.32 -4.33
N SER A 113 2.31 3.07 -4.35
CA SER A 113 1.45 1.91 -4.40
C SER A 113 2.03 0.76 -3.59
N ALA A 114 1.15 -0.02 -2.98
CA ALA A 114 1.51 -1.28 -2.36
C ALA A 114 0.42 -2.32 -2.59
N THR A 115 0.84 -3.58 -2.70
CA THR A 115 -0.08 -4.72 -2.82
C THR A 115 -0.51 -5.13 -1.42
N PHE A 116 -1.82 -5.25 -1.22
CA PHE A 116 -2.41 -5.78 0.00
C PHE A 116 -3.20 -7.04 -0.31
N ARG A 117 -3.09 -8.03 0.57
CA ARG A 117 -4.01 -9.13 0.67
C ARG A 117 -5.21 -8.70 1.51
N VAL A 118 -6.40 -8.79 0.94
CA VAL A 118 -7.64 -8.34 1.56
C VAL A 118 -8.61 -9.50 1.76
N ALA A 119 -9.20 -9.55 2.94
CA ALA A 119 -10.32 -10.43 3.25
C ALA A 119 -11.48 -9.64 3.89
N GLN A 120 -12.70 -10.10 3.64
CA GLN A 120 -13.93 -9.46 4.13
C GLN A 120 -14.71 -10.41 5.04
N GLY A 121 -15.30 -9.88 6.10
CA GLY A 121 -16.14 -10.65 7.02
C GLY A 121 -15.41 -11.85 7.63
N VAL A 122 -14.17 -11.65 8.10
CA VAL A 122 -13.30 -12.71 8.60
C VAL A 122 -13.07 -12.62 10.12
N PRO A 123 -12.92 -13.76 10.81
CA PRO A 123 -12.49 -13.74 12.19
C PRO A 123 -11.02 -13.28 12.26
N PHE A 124 -10.75 -12.29 13.08
CA PHE A 124 -9.41 -11.80 13.37
C PHE A 124 -9.42 -11.17 14.77
N ASP A 125 -8.54 -11.62 15.65
CA ASP A 125 -8.41 -11.06 17.00
C ASP A 125 -7.62 -9.75 16.95
N SER A 126 -8.33 -8.63 17.00
CA SER A 126 -7.72 -7.31 16.93
C SER A 126 -6.78 -7.02 18.10
N ALA A 127 -6.97 -7.69 19.25
CA ALA A 127 -6.12 -7.50 20.42
C ALA A 127 -4.71 -8.07 20.19
N GLY A 128 -4.54 -9.03 19.28
CA GLY A 128 -3.29 -9.74 19.12
C GLY A 128 -2.95 -10.61 20.34
N THR A 129 -1.80 -11.27 20.29
CA THR A 129 -1.34 -12.22 21.32
C THR A 129 -0.12 -11.68 22.05
N MET A 130 -0.04 -11.91 23.35
CA MET A 130 1.18 -11.62 24.12
C MET A 130 2.19 -12.76 23.97
N VAL A 131 3.37 -12.48 23.42
CA VAL A 131 4.49 -13.42 23.25
C VAL A 131 5.73 -12.79 23.86
N ASP A 132 6.36 -13.46 24.83
CA ASP A 132 7.56 -12.99 25.52
C ASP A 132 7.48 -11.54 26.08
N GLY A 133 6.26 -11.11 26.44
CA GLY A 133 6.00 -9.78 27.01
C GLY A 133 5.76 -8.68 25.97
N ALA A 134 5.82 -8.99 24.67
CA ALA A 134 5.43 -8.09 23.59
C ALA A 134 4.10 -8.52 22.97
N ARG A 135 3.31 -7.55 22.49
CA ARG A 135 2.10 -7.83 21.72
C ARG A 135 2.47 -8.17 20.28
N GLN A 136 1.82 -9.18 19.72
CA GLN A 136 2.08 -9.66 18.37
C GLN A 136 0.77 -9.83 17.58
N TRP A 137 0.78 -9.36 16.34
CA TRP A 137 -0.28 -9.61 15.37
C TRP A 137 0.28 -10.38 14.18
N ASP A 138 -0.36 -11.49 13.83
CA ASP A 138 0.02 -12.29 12.68
C ASP A 138 -0.79 -11.89 11.45
N PHE A 139 -0.16 -11.13 10.54
CA PHE A 139 -0.75 -10.71 9.28
C PHE A 139 -0.29 -11.57 8.09
N ASP A 140 0.55 -12.58 8.28
CA ASP A 140 0.95 -13.52 7.21
C ASP A 140 -0.02 -14.71 7.08
N VAL A 141 -1.06 -14.76 7.91
CA VAL A 141 -2.07 -15.83 7.85
C VAL A 141 -2.79 -15.86 6.49
N MET A 142 -3.23 -17.05 6.06
CA MET A 142 -4.12 -17.18 4.90
C MET A 142 -5.57 -17.31 5.38
N LEU A 143 -6.46 -16.51 4.81
CA LEU A 143 -7.88 -16.46 5.16
C LEU A 143 -8.74 -16.84 3.96
N THR A 144 -9.94 -17.33 4.25
CA THR A 144 -10.92 -17.61 3.18
C THR A 144 -11.38 -16.31 2.56
N GLY A 145 -11.40 -16.24 1.22
CA GLY A 145 -11.78 -15.03 0.49
C GLY A 145 -10.64 -14.03 0.28
N ASP A 146 -9.41 -14.38 0.66
CA ASP A 146 -8.22 -13.59 0.36
C ASP A 146 -8.10 -13.34 -1.14
N HIS A 147 -7.87 -12.08 -1.49
CA HIS A 147 -7.50 -11.66 -2.83
C HIS A 147 -6.50 -10.50 -2.76
N GLN A 148 -5.81 -10.23 -3.86
CA GLN A 148 -4.85 -9.14 -3.96
C GLN A 148 -5.55 -7.86 -4.40
N SER A 149 -5.18 -6.76 -3.76
CA SER A 149 -5.73 -5.45 -4.00
C SER A 149 -4.62 -4.42 -3.95
N ILE A 150 -4.51 -3.58 -4.98
CA ILE A 150 -3.50 -2.52 -5.01
C ILE A 150 -4.09 -1.30 -4.29
N ALA A 151 -3.40 -0.85 -3.24
CA ALA A 151 -3.63 0.45 -2.65
C ALA A 151 -2.70 1.45 -3.32
N GLU A 152 -3.27 2.53 -3.86
CA GLU A 152 -2.55 3.59 -4.54
C GLU A 152 -2.87 4.95 -3.89
N THR A 153 -1.86 5.80 -3.77
CA THR A 153 -2.02 7.22 -3.46
C THR A 153 -2.07 8.01 -4.78
N GLN A 154 -3.26 8.33 -5.25
CA GLN A 154 -3.48 8.92 -6.55
C GLN A 154 -3.24 10.43 -6.52
N ALA A 155 -2.51 10.95 -7.51
CA ALA A 155 -2.41 12.40 -7.72
C ALA A 155 -3.79 13.00 -8.04
N LEU A 156 -4.01 14.23 -7.56
CA LEU A 156 -5.27 14.96 -7.80
C LEU A 156 -5.32 15.63 -9.16
N THR A 157 -4.17 15.95 -9.76
CA THR A 157 -4.10 16.72 -11.00
C THR A 157 -4.93 16.09 -12.11
N GLY A 158 -5.86 16.87 -12.67
CA GLY A 158 -6.75 16.44 -13.74
C GLY A 158 -7.95 15.61 -13.28
N ARG A 159 -8.12 15.38 -11.97
CA ARG A 159 -9.34 14.78 -11.42
C ARG A 159 -10.45 15.82 -11.37
N TRP A 160 -11.69 15.38 -11.61
CA TRP A 160 -12.85 16.27 -11.62
C TRP A 160 -13.07 17.01 -10.28
N PHE A 161 -12.64 16.38 -9.17
CA PHE A 161 -12.78 16.89 -7.82
C PHE A 161 -11.58 17.70 -7.32
N GLU A 162 -10.49 17.80 -8.09
CA GLU A 162 -9.30 18.60 -7.73
C GLU A 162 -9.63 20.01 -7.22
N PRO A 163 -10.43 20.84 -7.93
CA PRO A 163 -10.69 22.21 -7.49
C PRO A 163 -11.57 22.31 -6.23
N LEU A 164 -12.18 21.20 -5.78
CA LEU A 164 -13.09 21.16 -4.64
C LEU A 164 -12.35 21.02 -3.31
N PHE A 165 -11.12 20.49 -3.32
CA PHE A 165 -10.36 20.17 -2.12
C PHE A 165 -9.00 20.88 -2.13
N PRO A 166 -8.97 22.21 -1.95
CA PRO A 166 -7.71 22.95 -1.87
C PRO A 166 -6.88 22.44 -0.68
N GLY A 167 -5.59 22.20 -0.92
CA GLY A 167 -4.65 21.68 0.07
C GLY A 167 -4.57 20.15 0.15
N ALA A 168 -5.47 19.42 -0.52
CA ALA A 168 -5.33 17.97 -0.61
C ALA A 168 -4.06 17.57 -1.38
N THR A 169 -3.40 16.51 -0.92
CA THR A 169 -2.12 16.03 -1.45
C THR A 169 -2.27 14.77 -2.30
N TYR A 170 -3.21 13.89 -1.96
CA TYR A 170 -3.52 12.70 -2.75
C TYR A 170 -4.95 12.19 -2.47
N ALA A 171 -5.42 11.27 -3.30
CA ALA A 171 -6.63 10.50 -3.04
C ALA A 171 -6.31 9.01 -2.94
N SER A 172 -7.03 8.25 -2.12
CA SER A 172 -6.85 6.80 -2.04
C SER A 172 -8.16 6.11 -1.74
N ARG A 173 -8.30 4.86 -2.18
CA ARG A 173 -9.53 4.08 -2.01
C ARG A 173 -9.72 3.69 -0.53
N LEU A 174 -10.90 3.98 0.00
CA LEU A 174 -11.21 3.80 1.43
C LEU A 174 -11.35 2.32 1.82
N THR A 175 -12.05 1.53 0.99
CA THR A 175 -12.40 0.14 1.27
C THR A 175 -12.21 -0.69 0.02
N ASP A 176 -12.00 -2.00 0.13
CA ASP A 176 -11.86 -2.82 -1.07
C ASP A 176 -13.23 -3.09 -1.73
N GLY A 177 -14.29 -3.11 -0.92
CA GLY A 177 -15.66 -3.37 -1.38
C GLY A 177 -16.36 -2.23 -2.12
N ASP A 178 -15.75 -1.05 -2.20
CA ASP A 178 -16.27 0.10 -2.94
C ASP A 178 -15.17 0.92 -3.62
N ASP A 179 -15.55 1.72 -4.63
CA ASP A 179 -14.61 2.55 -5.38
C ASP A 179 -14.48 3.98 -4.80
N LEU A 180 -15.03 4.25 -3.61
CA LEU A 180 -14.96 5.61 -3.05
C LEU A 180 -13.53 5.96 -2.65
N LEU A 181 -13.14 7.18 -3.01
CA LEU A 181 -11.83 7.72 -2.71
C LEU A 181 -11.95 8.68 -1.52
N GLY A 182 -11.12 8.47 -0.51
CA GLY A 182 -10.81 9.49 0.47
C GLY A 182 -9.87 10.51 -0.18
N VAL A 183 -10.17 11.79 0.00
CA VAL A 183 -9.31 12.90 -0.43
C VAL A 183 -8.54 13.36 0.80
N PHE A 184 -7.23 13.14 0.77
CA PHE A 184 -6.35 13.31 1.92
C PHE A 184 -5.43 14.53 1.76
N GLU A 185 -5.04 15.09 2.88
CA GLU A 185 -3.92 16.04 2.99
C GLU A 185 -2.93 15.51 4.01
N ALA A 186 -1.68 15.39 3.59
CA ALA A 186 -0.56 15.17 4.49
C ALA A 186 0.03 16.55 4.86
N THR A 187 0.05 16.87 6.15
CA THR A 187 0.72 18.04 6.70
C THR A 187 1.94 17.60 7.52
N ASP A 188 2.66 18.56 8.10
CA ASP A 188 3.78 18.27 9.01
C ASP A 188 3.32 17.59 10.32
N THR A 189 2.04 17.70 10.68
CA THR A 189 1.53 17.26 11.98
C THR A 189 0.35 16.30 11.90
N ALA A 190 -0.21 16.04 10.72
CA ALA A 190 -1.37 15.16 10.59
C ALA A 190 -1.53 14.58 9.18
N LEU A 191 -2.20 13.43 9.12
CA LEU A 191 -2.91 12.98 7.93
C LEU A 191 -4.38 13.34 8.09
N LEU A 192 -4.89 14.21 7.22
CA LEU A 192 -6.26 14.74 7.27
C LEU A 192 -7.12 14.14 6.16
N LEU A 193 -8.36 13.75 6.47
CA LEU A 193 -9.42 13.43 5.52
C LEU A 193 -10.24 14.69 5.24
N ARG A 194 -10.16 15.20 4.02
CA ARG A 194 -10.88 16.41 3.57
C ARG A 194 -12.23 16.10 2.93
N GLY A 195 -12.37 14.91 2.36
CA GLY A 195 -13.56 14.55 1.62
C GLY A 195 -13.62 13.09 1.19
N VAL A 196 -14.80 12.68 0.71
CA VAL A 196 -15.03 11.38 0.09
C VAL A 196 -15.69 11.62 -1.27
N VAL A 197 -15.12 11.03 -2.32
CA VAL A 197 -15.57 11.26 -3.69
C VAL A 197 -15.72 9.95 -4.46
N SER A 198 -16.58 9.93 -5.48
CA SER A 198 -16.55 8.87 -6.50
C SER A 198 -15.40 9.11 -7.50
N PRO A 199 -14.82 8.06 -8.12
CA PRO A 199 -13.72 8.22 -9.07
C PRO A 199 -14.11 9.03 -10.30
N THR A 200 -15.36 8.90 -10.73
CA THR A 200 -15.95 9.59 -11.88
C THR A 200 -16.97 10.61 -11.45
N ASP A 201 -17.06 11.70 -12.22
CA ASP A 201 -18.19 12.63 -12.17
C ASP A 201 -19.44 11.97 -12.79
N GLY A 202 -20.62 12.53 -12.54
CA GLY A 202 -21.88 12.01 -13.04
C GLY A 202 -23.08 12.41 -12.19
N LEU A 203 -24.26 11.97 -12.61
CA LEU A 203 -25.51 12.25 -11.90
C LEU A 203 -25.55 11.62 -10.51
N ASP A 204 -24.96 10.43 -10.36
CA ASP A 204 -24.93 9.67 -9.11
C ASP A 204 -23.58 9.81 -8.39
N ARG A 205 -22.84 10.90 -8.64
CA ARG A 205 -21.53 11.08 -8.02
C ARG A 205 -21.64 11.22 -6.50
N THR A 206 -20.58 10.78 -5.83
CA THR A 206 -20.36 11.11 -4.43
C THR A 206 -19.35 12.25 -4.36
N GLU A 207 -19.67 13.26 -3.57
CA GLU A 207 -18.90 14.48 -3.36
C GLU A 207 -19.20 14.97 -1.95
N LEU A 208 -18.49 14.43 -0.96
CA LEU A 208 -18.66 14.78 0.44
C LEU A 208 -17.44 15.58 0.91
N ALA A 209 -17.70 16.71 1.55
CA ALA A 209 -16.68 17.55 2.16
C ALA A 209 -16.83 17.53 3.68
N TYR A 210 -15.68 17.52 4.36
CA TYR A 210 -15.55 17.52 5.81
C TYR A 210 -15.13 18.91 6.30
N ASP A 211 -15.89 19.47 7.23
CA ASP A 211 -15.59 20.76 7.86
C ASP A 211 -15.67 20.66 9.39
N PRO A 212 -14.53 20.76 10.11
CA PRO A 212 -13.16 20.80 9.58
C PRO A 212 -12.73 19.45 8.95
N PRO A 213 -11.61 19.41 8.20
CA PRO A 213 -10.98 18.14 7.81
C PRO A 213 -10.71 17.26 9.04
N VAL A 214 -10.93 15.96 8.90
CA VAL A 214 -10.81 14.99 9.99
C VAL A 214 -9.38 14.50 10.16
N THR A 215 -8.90 14.44 11.39
CA THR A 215 -7.58 13.85 11.68
C THR A 215 -7.64 12.33 11.68
N ILE A 216 -6.95 11.69 10.74
CA ILE A 216 -6.85 10.23 10.62
C ILE A 216 -5.63 9.70 11.36
N LEU A 217 -4.50 10.41 11.28
CA LEU A 217 -3.29 10.18 12.08
C LEU A 217 -2.77 11.54 12.56
N ALA A 218 -2.34 11.62 13.81
CA ALA A 218 -1.69 12.79 14.39
C ALA A 218 -0.20 12.50 14.58
N PHE A 219 0.68 13.35 14.04
CA PHE A 219 2.13 13.16 14.09
C PHE A 219 2.81 14.04 15.15
N PRO A 220 3.93 13.57 15.75
CA PRO A 220 4.44 12.19 15.66
C PRO A 220 3.42 11.19 16.24
N LEU A 221 3.52 9.90 15.91
CA LEU A 221 2.73 8.85 16.55
C LEU A 221 3.51 8.28 17.73
N TRP A 222 2.88 8.14 18.90
CA TRP A 222 3.44 7.43 20.05
C TRP A 222 2.34 6.79 20.90
N GLU A 223 2.64 5.69 21.59
CA GLU A 223 1.65 4.99 22.44
C GLU A 223 1.06 5.91 23.53
N GLY A 224 -0.26 5.93 23.64
CA GLY A 224 -1.05 6.77 24.54
C GLY A 224 -1.42 8.15 23.99
N GLN A 225 -1.04 8.49 22.76
CA GLN A 225 -1.49 9.71 22.09
C GLN A 225 -2.95 9.59 21.67
N SER A 226 -3.73 10.66 21.86
CA SER A 226 -5.15 10.71 21.46
C SER A 226 -5.50 12.01 20.74
N TRP A 227 -6.48 11.96 19.84
CA TRP A 227 -7.04 13.12 19.16
C TRP A 227 -8.54 12.92 18.90
N THR A 228 -9.27 14.02 18.76
CA THR A 228 -10.69 13.99 18.37
C THR A 228 -10.94 15.01 17.28
N THR A 229 -11.82 14.69 16.33
CA THR A 229 -12.38 15.66 15.39
C THR A 229 -13.88 15.47 15.26
N ASP A 230 -14.64 16.49 15.66
CA ASP A 230 -16.05 16.64 15.32
C ASP A 230 -16.17 17.41 14.00
N ALA A 231 -16.68 16.75 12.96
CA ALA A 231 -16.84 17.33 11.64
C ALA A 231 -18.30 17.35 11.19
N THR A 232 -18.64 18.41 10.46
CA THR A 232 -19.85 18.43 9.64
C THR A 232 -19.50 17.88 8.27
N VAL A 233 -20.32 16.93 7.79
CA VAL A 233 -20.18 16.37 6.44
C VAL A 233 -21.34 16.87 5.59
N SER A 234 -21.02 17.43 4.42
CA SER A 234 -22.01 17.97 3.49
C SER A 234 -21.62 17.73 2.04
N GLY A 235 -22.62 17.69 1.16
CA GLY A 235 -22.42 17.55 -0.28
C GLY A 235 -23.40 16.56 -0.91
N LEU A 236 -22.92 15.75 -1.85
CA LEU A 236 -23.71 14.74 -2.55
C LEU A 236 -23.26 13.32 -2.14
N ALA A 237 -24.20 12.47 -1.75
CA ALA A 237 -24.00 11.03 -1.65
C ALA A 237 -24.86 10.37 -2.72
N GLN A 238 -24.22 9.70 -3.70
CA GLN A 238 -24.93 9.08 -4.83
C GLN A 238 -25.88 10.06 -5.55
N GLY A 239 -25.43 11.31 -5.77
CA GLY A 239 -26.23 12.37 -6.39
C GLY A 239 -27.27 13.04 -5.47
N ILE A 240 -27.45 12.56 -4.24
CA ILE A 240 -28.44 13.09 -3.29
C ILE A 240 -27.76 14.04 -2.31
N ALA A 241 -28.32 15.24 -2.14
CA ALA A 241 -27.83 16.20 -1.16
C ALA A 241 -27.95 15.64 0.26
N VAL A 242 -26.84 15.64 0.98
CA VAL A 242 -26.75 15.17 2.37
C VAL A 242 -26.07 16.20 3.26
N PHE A 243 -26.43 16.15 4.54
CA PHE A 243 -25.85 16.96 5.59
C PHE A 243 -25.97 16.19 6.91
N TYR A 244 -24.85 15.94 7.58
CA TYR A 244 -24.80 15.18 8.83
C TYR A 244 -23.51 15.48 9.59
N THR A 245 -23.34 14.89 10.77
CA THR A 245 -22.13 15.07 11.59
C THR A 245 -21.42 13.75 11.86
N GLU A 246 -20.10 13.81 12.01
CA GLU A 246 -19.26 12.70 12.41
C GLU A 246 -18.32 13.13 13.54
N SER A 247 -18.14 12.28 14.56
CA SER A 247 -17.02 12.36 15.51
C SER A 247 -16.02 11.27 15.17
N TYR A 248 -14.74 11.64 15.13
CA TYR A 248 -13.63 10.71 15.02
C TYR A 248 -12.81 10.81 16.30
N ASP A 249 -12.79 9.73 17.07
CA ASP A 249 -12.00 9.62 18.30
C ASP A 249 -10.85 8.65 18.02
N GLY A 250 -9.64 9.19 17.91
CA GLY A 250 -8.43 8.45 17.59
C GLY A 250 -7.47 8.33 18.78
N GLU A 251 -6.82 7.18 18.89
CA GLU A 251 -5.78 6.92 19.89
C GLU A 251 -4.71 6.00 19.30
N VAL A 252 -3.44 6.20 19.63
CA VAL A 252 -2.42 5.16 19.49
C VAL A 252 -2.46 4.31 20.75
N ASP A 253 -3.25 3.25 20.74
CA ASP A 253 -3.63 2.51 21.95
C ASP A 253 -2.73 1.30 22.27
N ALA A 254 -1.87 0.91 21.34
CA ALA A 254 -0.96 -0.21 21.51
C ALA A 254 0.30 -0.09 20.65
N SER A 255 1.39 -0.63 21.16
CA SER A 255 2.63 -0.95 20.46
C SER A 255 2.85 -2.47 20.41
N GLY A 256 3.57 -2.95 19.40
CA GLY A 256 3.90 -4.37 19.27
C GLY A 256 4.62 -4.72 17.98
N VAL A 257 4.51 -5.99 17.58
CA VAL A 257 5.14 -6.55 16.39
C VAL A 257 4.08 -7.08 15.44
N ALA A 258 4.15 -6.66 14.18
CA ALA A 258 3.40 -7.22 13.06
C ALA A 258 4.24 -8.29 12.35
N ILE A 259 3.76 -9.53 12.30
CA ILE A 259 4.33 -10.55 11.40
C ILE A 259 3.76 -10.30 10.02
N THR A 260 4.64 -10.10 9.04
CA THR A 260 4.26 -9.88 7.64
C THR A 260 5.05 -10.82 6.72
N PRO A 261 4.66 -10.95 5.45
CA PRO A 261 5.47 -11.64 4.44
C PRO A 261 6.90 -11.09 4.27
N TYR A 262 7.15 -9.87 4.77
CA TYR A 262 8.44 -9.19 4.70
C TYR A 262 9.28 -9.33 5.98
N GLY A 263 8.74 -10.00 7.00
CA GLY A 263 9.36 -10.18 8.32
C GLY A 263 8.55 -9.54 9.44
N GLU A 264 9.16 -9.50 10.61
CA GLU A 264 8.62 -8.88 11.81
C GLU A 264 8.90 -7.37 11.81
N LEU A 265 7.84 -6.57 11.92
CA LEU A 265 7.91 -5.11 11.91
C LEU A 265 7.41 -4.56 13.25
N PRO A 266 8.18 -3.72 13.95
CA PRO A 266 7.65 -2.91 15.05
C PRO A 266 6.52 -2.01 14.52
N VAL A 267 5.39 -1.98 15.23
CA VAL A 267 4.23 -1.18 14.84
C VAL A 267 3.62 -0.44 16.02
N LEU A 268 3.05 0.72 15.72
CA LEU A 268 2.08 1.41 16.53
C LEU A 268 0.68 1.17 15.94
N ARG A 269 -0.30 0.86 16.79
CA ARG A 269 -1.70 0.71 16.39
C ARG A 269 -2.44 2.03 16.62
N ALA A 270 -2.80 2.70 15.55
CA ALA A 270 -3.73 3.83 15.57
C ALA A 270 -5.17 3.30 15.48
N ASN A 271 -5.96 3.49 16.53
CA ASN A 271 -7.33 3.02 16.68
C ASN A 271 -8.28 4.22 16.62
N VAL A 272 -9.16 4.26 15.62
CA VAL A 272 -10.09 5.36 15.37
C VAL A 272 -11.53 4.86 15.43
N LEU A 273 -12.33 5.44 16.32
CA LEU A 273 -13.78 5.25 16.38
C LEU A 273 -14.47 6.39 15.62
N LEU A 274 -15.15 6.05 14.54
CA LEU A 274 -16.09 6.92 13.85
C LEU A 274 -17.47 6.76 14.47
N THR A 275 -18.06 7.85 14.97
CA THR A 275 -19.48 7.97 15.29
C THR A 275 -20.17 8.89 14.29
N ARG A 276 -21.03 8.36 13.44
CA ARG A 276 -21.79 9.12 12.44
C ARG A 276 -23.22 9.34 12.90
N THR A 277 -23.72 10.57 12.82
CA THR A 277 -25.08 10.96 13.19
C THR A 277 -25.82 11.56 12.00
N VAL A 278 -26.76 10.81 11.42
CA VAL A 278 -27.63 11.25 10.31
C VAL A 278 -29.07 11.38 10.82
N GLY A 279 -29.48 12.61 11.13
CA GLY A 279 -30.79 12.87 11.74
C GLY A 279 -30.88 12.24 13.13
N VAL A 280 -31.67 11.17 13.27
CA VAL A 280 -31.81 10.40 14.52
C VAL A 280 -31.06 9.06 14.50
N LEU A 281 -30.44 8.72 13.36
CA LEU A 281 -29.68 7.49 13.19
C LEU A 281 -28.23 7.74 13.62
N ILE A 282 -27.72 6.89 14.50
CA ILE A 282 -26.33 6.90 14.95
C ILE A 282 -25.72 5.55 14.61
N THR A 283 -24.55 5.58 13.97
CA THR A 283 -23.79 4.39 13.59
C THR A 283 -22.34 4.56 14.02
N THR A 284 -21.70 3.48 14.46
CA THR A 284 -20.28 3.46 14.80
C THR A 284 -19.50 2.52 13.88
N VAL A 285 -18.25 2.87 13.58
CA VAL A 285 -17.30 1.99 12.91
C VAL A 285 -15.94 2.23 13.54
N ARG A 286 -15.24 1.15 13.89
CA ARG A 286 -13.87 1.20 14.37
C ARG A 286 -12.90 0.80 13.27
N THR A 287 -11.83 1.58 13.12
CA THR A 287 -10.72 1.28 12.22
C THR A 287 -9.43 1.23 13.02
N GLN A 288 -8.64 0.16 12.85
CA GLN A 288 -7.31 0.06 13.45
C GLN A 288 -6.28 -0.01 12.33
N SER A 289 -5.31 0.89 12.34
CA SER A 289 -4.18 0.92 11.40
C SER A 289 -2.90 0.56 12.14
N PHE A 290 -2.15 -0.39 11.60
CA PHE A 290 -0.86 -0.82 12.14
C PHE A 290 0.23 -0.14 11.33
N VAL A 291 0.89 0.82 11.95
CA VAL A 291 1.82 1.73 11.31
C VAL A 291 3.24 1.36 11.71
N ALA A 292 4.10 1.13 10.71
CA ALA A 292 5.54 0.94 10.89
C ALA A 292 6.31 2.11 10.29
N GLU A 293 7.41 2.50 10.93
CA GLU A 293 8.39 3.45 10.39
C GLU A 293 8.82 3.02 8.98
N CYS A 294 8.94 3.97 8.07
CA CYS A 294 9.34 3.79 6.66
C CYS A 294 8.40 2.98 5.77
N PHE A 295 7.51 2.17 6.32
CA PHE A 295 6.53 1.36 5.57
C PHE A 295 5.15 2.02 5.53
N GLY A 296 4.84 2.88 6.51
CA GLY A 296 3.50 3.40 6.70
C GLY A 296 2.54 2.33 7.24
N THR A 297 1.29 2.31 6.77
CA THR A 297 0.30 1.33 7.23
C THR A 297 0.55 -0.05 6.61
N VAL A 298 1.03 -1.00 7.41
CA VAL A 298 1.33 -2.38 6.97
C VAL A 298 0.12 -3.31 7.07
N ALA A 299 -0.84 -2.97 7.92
CA ALA A 299 -2.12 -3.64 8.00
C ALA A 299 -3.22 -2.68 8.48
N SER A 300 -4.46 -2.96 8.12
CA SER A 300 -5.62 -2.26 8.67
C SER A 300 -6.79 -3.19 8.89
N LEU A 301 -7.50 -2.99 9.99
CA LEU A 301 -8.75 -3.64 10.33
C LEU A 301 -9.88 -2.63 10.30
N ARG A 302 -11.03 -3.03 9.77
CA ARG A 302 -12.30 -2.31 9.90
C ARG A 302 -13.32 -3.21 10.57
N SER A 303 -14.00 -2.71 11.59
CA SER A 303 -15.08 -3.43 12.28
C SER A 303 -16.35 -3.48 11.44
N GLU A 304 -17.28 -4.33 11.86
CA GLU A 304 -18.68 -4.20 11.45
C GLU A 304 -19.29 -2.89 11.99
N GLU A 305 -20.39 -2.45 11.38
CA GLU A 305 -21.14 -1.28 11.87
C GLU A 305 -21.77 -1.59 13.23
N GLY A 306 -21.74 -0.61 14.14
CA GLY A 306 -22.28 -0.71 15.49
C GLY A 306 -21.29 -1.24 16.54
N VAL A 307 -20.05 -1.55 16.14
CA VAL A 307 -18.98 -1.92 17.08
C VAL A 307 -18.36 -0.65 17.65
N ASP A 308 -18.40 -0.49 18.97
CA ASP A 308 -17.79 0.63 19.69
C ASP A 308 -16.71 0.19 20.71
N GLU A 309 -16.55 -1.11 20.95
CA GLU A 309 -15.48 -1.66 21.77
C GLU A 309 -14.12 -1.49 21.10
N ALA A 310 -13.07 -1.24 21.90
CA ALA A 310 -11.72 -1.03 21.39
C ALA A 310 -11.16 -2.24 20.63
N GLU A 311 -11.56 -3.45 21.04
CA GLU A 311 -11.16 -4.71 20.43
C GLU A 311 -12.37 -5.48 19.89
N PHE A 312 -12.18 -6.20 18.79
CA PHE A 312 -13.18 -7.02 18.13
C PHE A 312 -12.53 -8.28 17.54
N GLY A 313 -13.30 -9.38 17.51
CA GLY A 313 -12.86 -10.67 16.98
C GLY A 313 -13.26 -10.93 15.52
N GLN A 314 -13.99 -9.99 14.91
CA GLN A 314 -14.55 -10.11 13.57
C GLN A 314 -14.29 -8.82 12.79
N ALA A 315 -13.51 -8.92 11.72
CA ALA A 315 -13.21 -7.80 10.83
C ALA A 315 -14.18 -7.80 9.64
N ALA A 316 -14.87 -6.68 9.43
CA ALA A 316 -15.61 -6.46 8.19
C ALA A 316 -14.66 -6.39 7.00
N GLU A 317 -13.48 -5.81 7.20
CA GLU A 317 -12.37 -5.84 6.25
C GLU A 317 -11.03 -5.92 6.99
N LEU A 318 -10.14 -6.77 6.48
CA LEU A 318 -8.75 -6.88 6.91
C LEU A 318 -7.86 -6.73 5.68
N ARG A 319 -7.01 -5.71 5.67
CA ARG A 319 -5.98 -5.47 4.66
C ARG A 319 -4.60 -5.71 5.26
N ARG A 320 -3.74 -6.43 4.54
CA ARG A 320 -2.41 -6.83 5.02
C ARG A 320 -1.41 -6.72 3.90
N LEU A 321 -0.25 -6.11 4.16
CA LEU A 321 0.80 -5.96 3.17
C LEU A 321 1.17 -7.32 2.56
N ALA A 322 1.28 -7.39 1.24
CA ALA A 322 1.51 -8.63 0.50
C ALA A 322 2.69 -8.49 -0.49
N PRO A 323 3.35 -9.61 -0.86
CA PRO A 323 4.37 -9.65 -1.92
C PRO A 323 3.82 -9.31 -3.30
#